data_AF-A0A8F1MCH3-F1
#
_entry.id   AF-A0A8F1MCH3-F1
#
_cell.length_a   1.000
_cell.length_b   1.000
_cell.length_c   1.000
_cell.angle_alpha   90.00
_cell.angle_beta   90.00
_cell.angle_gamma   90.00
#
_symmetry.space_group_name_H-M   'P 1'
#
loop_
_entity.id
_entity.type
_entity.pdbx_description
1 polymer ?
#
loop_
_entity_poly.entity_id
_entity_poly.type
_entity_poly.pdbx_seq_one_letter_code
_entity_poly.pdbx_strand_id
1 'polypeptide(L)'
;MGLMMDGDTPYVLSDIADAEDFAGDMDFKVTGNQPKGITALQMDMKVHGLPVAVLRQAIEQSKAGRAHILEHMLERASRAS
;
A
#
# COMPACT_ATOMS: atom_id res chain seq x y z
N MET A 1 1.55 -2.77 -2.37
CA MET A 1 0.35 -3.07 -1.56
C MET A 1 -0.64 -3.75 -2.49
N GLY A 2 -1.40 -4.72 -2.01
CA GLY A 2 -2.40 -5.44 -2.82
C GLY A 2 -3.77 -5.39 -2.17
N LEU A 3 -4.80 -5.67 -2.96
CA LEU A 3 -6.15 -5.94 -2.52
C LEU A 3 -6.65 -7.22 -3.19
N MET A 4 -7.27 -8.08 -2.40
CA MET A 4 -8.01 -9.25 -2.86
C MET A 4 -9.43 -9.21 -2.31
N MET A 5 -10.40 -9.59 -3.13
CA MET A 5 -11.81 -9.65 -2.80
C MET A 5 -12.25 -11.12 -2.72
N ASP A 6 -12.80 -11.52 -1.58
CA ASP A 6 -13.53 -12.79 -1.43
C ASP A 6 -15.02 -12.48 -1.34
N GLY A 7 -15.69 -12.50 -2.49
CA GLY A 7 -17.03 -11.94 -2.63
C GLY A 7 -17.06 -10.46 -2.25
N ASP A 8 -17.78 -10.13 -1.19
CA ASP A 8 -17.88 -8.76 -0.65
C ASP A 8 -16.81 -8.44 0.40
N THR A 9 -15.93 -9.40 0.74
CA THR A 9 -14.94 -9.24 1.81
C THR A 9 -13.60 -8.76 1.25
N PRO A 10 -13.12 -7.55 1.60
CA PRO A 10 -11.82 -7.05 1.16
C PRO A 10 -10.67 -7.49 2.08
N TYR A 11 -9.59 -7.97 1.47
CA TYR A 11 -8.31 -8.26 2.12
C TYR A 11 -7.22 -7.36 1.56
N VAL A 12 -6.59 -6.55 2.42
CA VAL A 12 -5.51 -5.63 2.03
C VAL A 12 -4.17 -6.23 2.43
N LEU A 13 -3.30 -6.42 1.44
CA LEU A 13 -1.98 -7.01 1.57
C LEU A 13 -0.90 -5.93 1.59
N SER A 14 0.11 -6.11 2.44
CA SER A 14 1.27 -5.22 2.55
C SER A 14 2.51 -5.93 2.04
N ASP A 15 3.42 -5.19 1.40
CA ASP A 15 4.68 -5.73 0.86
C ASP A 15 4.50 -7.01 0.02
N ILE A 16 3.64 -6.90 -1.00
CA ILE A 16 3.23 -8.04 -1.82
C ILE A 16 4.37 -8.63 -2.64
N ALA A 17 4.41 -9.96 -2.73
CA ALA A 17 5.26 -10.70 -3.65
C ALA A 17 4.66 -10.78 -5.07
N ASP A 18 5.46 -11.14 -6.07
CA ASP A 18 5.02 -11.23 -7.47
C ASP A 18 3.81 -12.15 -7.67
N ALA A 19 3.74 -13.27 -6.95
CA ALA A 19 2.61 -14.19 -7.02
C ALA A 19 1.30 -13.57 -6.47
N GLU A 20 1.42 -12.73 -5.44
CA GLU A 20 0.29 -12.01 -4.84
C GLU A 20 -0.15 -10.83 -5.69
N ASP A 21 0.78 -10.16 -6.37
CA ASP A 21 0.46 -9.16 -7.39
C ASP A 21 -0.34 -9.79 -8.53
N PHE A 22 0.16 -10.89 -9.09
CA PHE A 22 -0.49 -11.58 -10.20
C PHE A 22 -1.91 -12.05 -9.85
N ALA A 23 -2.11 -12.56 -8.62
CA ALA A 23 -3.39 -13.07 -8.16
C ALA A 23 -4.35 -11.98 -7.62
N GLY A 24 -3.87 -10.76 -7.38
CA GLY A 24 -4.64 -9.69 -6.75
C GLY A 24 -5.64 -9.00 -7.68
N ASP A 25 -6.69 -8.43 -7.09
CA ASP A 25 -7.72 -7.66 -7.81
C ASP A 25 -7.30 -6.20 -8.05
N MET A 26 -6.36 -5.72 -7.23
CA MET A 26 -5.68 -4.45 -7.37
C MET A 26 -4.29 -4.54 -6.77
N ASP A 27 -3.32 -3.96 -7.44
CA ASP A 27 -2.08 -3.54 -6.82
C ASP A 27 -1.96 -2.01 -6.82
N PHE A 28 -1.36 -1.49 -5.77
CA PHE A 28 -1.03 -0.07 -5.71
C PHE A 28 0.29 0.17 -5.00
N LYS A 29 0.96 1.22 -5.47
CA LYS A 29 2.23 1.72 -4.95
C LYS A 29 1.98 3.10 -4.38
N VAL A 30 2.44 3.32 -3.16
CA VAL A 30 2.24 4.57 -2.44
C VAL A 30 3.53 4.99 -1.76
N THR A 31 3.89 6.26 -1.93
CA THR A 31 5.11 6.84 -1.34
C THR A 31 4.83 8.23 -0.79
N GLY A 32 5.66 8.66 0.13
CA GLY A 32 5.45 9.89 0.88
C GLY A 32 6.25 9.95 2.17
N ASN A 33 6.12 11.06 2.89
CA ASN A 33 6.79 11.30 4.17
C ASN A 33 5.83 11.95 5.17
N GLN A 34 6.22 12.04 6.44
CA GLN A 34 5.35 12.62 7.46
C GLN A 34 4.99 14.09 7.20
N PRO A 35 5.92 14.98 6.80
CA PRO A 35 5.59 16.40 6.58
C PRO A 35 4.60 16.66 5.43
N LYS A 36 4.67 15.87 4.34
CA LYS A 36 3.88 16.11 3.11
C LYS A 36 2.76 15.11 2.89
N GLY A 37 2.66 14.06 3.68
CA GLY A 37 1.73 12.96 3.44
C GLY A 37 2.13 12.13 2.21
N ILE A 38 1.14 11.64 1.45
CA ILE A 38 1.37 10.90 0.21
C ILE A 38 1.85 11.88 -0.86
N THR A 39 3.01 11.60 -1.46
CA THR A 39 3.59 12.43 -2.53
C THR A 39 3.40 11.81 -3.91
N ALA A 40 3.27 10.48 -3.99
CA ALA A 40 2.87 9.81 -5.21
C ALA A 40 2.08 8.52 -4.91
N LEU A 41 1.14 8.22 -5.80
CA LEU A 41 0.27 7.06 -5.77
C LEU A 41 0.14 6.54 -7.20
N GLN A 42 0.36 5.24 -7.39
CA GLN A 42 0.05 4.52 -8.62
C GLN A 42 -0.89 3.37 -8.26
N MET A 43 -1.98 3.23 -9.00
CA MET A 43 -2.97 2.16 -8.82
C MET A 43 -3.14 1.43 -10.13
N ASP A 44 -3.08 0.10 -10.09
CA ASP A 44 -3.41 -0.76 -11.21
C ASP A 44 -4.64 -1.60 -10.84
N MET A 45 -5.68 -1.46 -11.66
CA MET A 45 -6.99 -2.06 -11.41
C MET A 45 -7.17 -3.27 -12.31
N LYS A 46 -7.17 -4.46 -11.72
CA LYS A 46 -7.32 -5.73 -12.45
C LYS A 46 -8.79 -6.15 -12.55
N VAL A 47 -9.66 -5.59 -11.69
CA VAL A 47 -11.12 -5.78 -11.73
C VAL A 47 -11.88 -4.45 -11.82
N HIS A 48 -13.14 -4.53 -12.25
CA HIS A 48 -14.06 -3.40 -12.25
C HIS A 48 -14.94 -3.39 -10.99
N GLY A 49 -15.32 -2.20 -10.53
CA GLY A 49 -16.40 -2.06 -9.53
C GLY A 49 -15.97 -2.12 -8.06
N LEU A 50 -14.69 -1.92 -7.73
CA LEU A 50 -14.26 -1.84 -6.34
C LEU A 50 -14.90 -0.64 -5.62
N PRO A 51 -15.55 -0.83 -4.46
CA PRO A 51 -16.15 0.27 -3.72
C PRO A 51 -15.09 1.28 -3.25
N VAL A 52 -15.38 2.57 -3.37
CA VAL A 52 -14.50 3.65 -2.90
C VAL A 52 -14.12 3.49 -1.42
N ALA A 53 -15.03 2.94 -0.61
CA ALA A 53 -14.78 2.66 0.80
C ALA A 53 -13.63 1.66 1.01
N VAL A 54 -13.53 0.64 0.15
CA VAL A 54 -12.47 -0.37 0.18
C VAL A 54 -11.13 0.25 -0.24
N LEU A 55 -11.13 1.05 -1.31
CA LEU A 55 -9.94 1.78 -1.75
C LEU A 55 -9.40 2.70 -0.65
N ARG A 56 -10.30 3.42 0.04
CA ARG A 56 -9.94 4.27 1.19
C ARG A 56 -9.30 3.46 2.31
N GLN A 57 -9.88 2.31 2.66
CA GLN A 57 -9.32 1.43 3.69
C GLN A 57 -7.92 0.94 3.31
N ALA A 58 -7.71 0.53 2.05
CA ALA A 58 -6.42 0.07 1.57
C ALA A 58 -5.35 1.17 1.64
N ILE A 59 -5.69 2.39 1.21
CA ILE A 59 -4.78 3.55 1.27
C ILE A 59 -4.46 3.90 2.73
N GLU A 60 -5.44 3.88 3.65
CA GLU A 60 -5.16 4.18 5.05
C GLU A 60 -4.25 3.14 5.72
N GLN A 61 -4.47 1.86 5.44
CA GLN A 61 -3.60 0.79 5.95
C GLN A 61 -2.15 0.96 5.46
N SER A 62 -1.95 1.44 4.23
CA SER A 62 -0.62 1.67 3.68
C SER A 62 0.21 2.70 4.45
N LYS A 63 -0.45 3.60 5.21
CA LYS A 63 0.24 4.62 6.01
C LYS A 63 1.13 4.01 7.07
N ALA A 64 0.66 2.97 7.76
CA ALA A 64 1.42 2.29 8.81
C ALA A 64 2.65 1.58 8.23
N GLY A 65 2.49 0.82 7.14
CA GLY A 65 3.60 0.15 6.46
C GLY A 65 4.65 1.15 5.93
N ARG A 66 4.19 2.26 5.32
CA ARG A 66 5.10 3.32 4.86
C ARG A 66 5.88 3.96 6.00
N ALA A 67 5.23 4.25 7.12
CA ALA A 67 5.88 4.84 8.29
C ALA A 67 6.95 3.91 8.87
N HIS A 68 6.63 2.61 8.99
CA HIS A 68 7.55 1.59 9.47
C HIS A 68 8.83 1.50 8.62
N ILE A 69 8.69 1.46 7.30
CA ILE A 69 9.84 1.41 6.38
C ILE A 69 10.68 2.69 6.49
N LEU A 70 10.04 3.86 6.49
CA LEU A 70 10.73 5.15 6.57
C LEU A 70 11.51 5.30 7.88
N GLU A 71 10.96 4.85 9.00
CA GLU A 71 11.63 4.86 10.31
C GLU A 71 12.94 4.06 10.27
N HIS A 72 12.92 2.84 9.74
CA HIS A 72 14.13 2.04 9.59
C HIS A 72 15.16 2.67 8.65
N MET A 73 14.73 3.31 7.56
CA MET A 73 15.64 4.05 6.68
C MET A 73 16.33 5.20 7.41
N LEU A 74 15.59 5.98 8.21
CA LEU A 74 16.13 7.11 8.97
C LEU A 74 17.04 6.66 10.13
N GLU A 75 16.69 5.58 10.81
CA GLU A 75 17.55 4.95 11.83
C GLU A 75 18.91 4.57 11.23
N ARG A 76 18.94 4.02 10.02
CA ARG A 76 20.19 3.64 9.35
C ARG A 76 20.97 4.83 8.85
N ALA A 77 20.30 5.82 8.25
CA ALA A 77 20.96 7.03 7.76
C ALA A 77 21.62 7.83 8.90
N SER A 78 20.95 7.94 10.06
CA SER A 78 21.48 8.65 11.23
C SER A 78 22.67 7.98 11.91
N ARG A 79 22.90 6.68 11.70
CA ARG A 79 24.08 5.96 12.20
C ARG A 79 25.30 6.09 11.29
N ALA A 80 25.11 6.51 10.04
CA ALA A 80 26.17 6.69 9.06
C ALA A 80 26.78 8.11 9.07
N SER A 81 26.18 9.02 9.82
CA SER A 81 26.60 10.41 10.05
C SER A 81 27.22 10.59 11.43
#